data_AF-A0A0F7Y7Q7-F1
#
_entry.id   AF-A0A0F7Y7Q7-F1
#
_cell.length_a   1.000
_cell.length_b   1.000
_cell.length_c   1.000
_cell.angle_alpha   90.00
_cell.angle_beta   90.00
_cell.angle_gamma   90.00
#
_symmetry.space_group_name_H-M   'P 1'
#
loop_
_entity.id
_entity.type
_entity.pdbx_description
1 polymer ?
#
loop_
_entity_poly.entity_id
_entity_poly.type
_entity_poly.pdbx_seq_one_letter_code
_entity_poly.pdbx_strand_id
1 'polypeptide(L)'
;MLVGLMKMLPPPDSPAYPNPDWARVENDHGIRLPADYKAFIERFGAGCIDDFLWVIDPFSSSRDLNFDKGDYFRESYAVMKAEFPSDYPRPGYPAEGAFWPWGFTENGETLVWIVKGEPDSWSVALHSVDQGEEYLIACGCIELLCKLFRREIHSCILPEGFPSARGVPYRFVPFK
;
A
#
# COMPACT_ATOMS: atom_id res chain seq x y z
N MET A 1 14.47 -6.29 -6.36
CA MET A 1 13.74 -6.59 -5.11
C MET A 1 12.57 -7.55 -5.33
N LEU A 2 11.74 -7.38 -6.37
CA LEU A 2 10.60 -8.27 -6.69
C LEU A 2 10.93 -9.77 -6.69
N VAL A 3 12.04 -10.19 -7.31
CA VAL A 3 12.49 -11.59 -7.29
C VAL A 3 12.72 -12.12 -5.87
N GLY A 4 13.23 -11.27 -4.97
CA GLY A 4 13.43 -11.62 -3.56
C GLY A 4 12.10 -11.76 -2.82
N LEU A 5 11.14 -10.87 -3.09
CA LEU A 5 9.77 -10.96 -2.59
C LEU A 5 9.10 -12.26 -3.03
N MET A 6 9.16 -12.60 -4.32
CA MET A 6 8.52 -13.81 -4.88
C MET A 6 9.01 -15.13 -4.28
N LYS A 7 10.20 -15.16 -3.66
CA LYS A 7 10.68 -16.33 -2.91
C LYS A 7 9.97 -16.50 -1.56
N MET A 8 9.56 -15.40 -0.96
CA MET A 8 8.85 -15.38 0.33
C MET A 8 7.33 -15.36 0.13
N LEU A 9 6.84 -14.80 -0.97
CA LEU A 9 5.43 -14.68 -1.34
C LEU A 9 5.26 -15.15 -2.79
N PRO A 10 5.05 -16.46 -3.02
CA PRO A 10 4.88 -17.02 -4.34
C PRO A 10 3.72 -16.34 -5.07
N PRO A 11 3.95 -15.87 -6.29
CA PRO A 11 2.92 -15.18 -7.07
C PRO A 11 1.98 -16.17 -7.77
N PRO A 12 0.87 -15.69 -8.36
CA PRO A 12 -0.02 -16.52 -9.19
C PRO A 12 0.69 -17.10 -10.41
N ASP A 13 0.19 -18.18 -11.02
CA ASP A 13 0.89 -18.86 -12.13
C ASP A 13 1.20 -17.93 -13.32
N SER A 14 0.26 -17.03 -13.63
CA SER A 14 0.39 -16.02 -14.68
C SER A 14 0.49 -14.61 -14.08
N PRO A 15 1.15 -13.65 -14.76
CA PRO A 15 1.08 -12.25 -14.38
C PRO A 15 -0.38 -11.75 -14.45
N ALA A 16 -0.78 -10.89 -13.51
CA ALA A 16 -2.10 -10.30 -13.48
C ALA A 16 -2.30 -9.36 -14.69
N TYR A 17 -1.28 -8.54 -15.00
CA TYR A 17 -1.30 -7.60 -16.12
C TYR A 17 -0.03 -7.75 -16.95
N PRO A 18 -0.03 -8.53 -18.04
CA PRO A 18 1.15 -8.68 -18.89
C PRO A 18 1.50 -7.42 -19.71
N ASN A 19 0.51 -6.56 -19.98
CA ASN A 19 0.66 -5.31 -20.73
C ASN A 19 -0.24 -4.23 -20.11
N PRO A 20 0.09 -3.70 -18.92
CA PRO A 20 -0.71 -2.67 -18.27
C PRO A 20 -0.60 -1.32 -18.98
N ASP A 21 -1.68 -0.55 -19.01
CA ASP A 21 -1.67 0.84 -19.47
C ASP A 21 -1.48 1.80 -18.29
N TRP A 22 -0.24 1.86 -17.78
CA TRP A 22 0.10 2.75 -16.67
C TRP A 22 -0.06 4.23 -17.02
N ALA A 23 0.20 4.60 -18.27
CA ALA A 23 0.08 5.99 -18.71
C ALA A 23 -1.36 6.49 -18.53
N ARG A 24 -2.35 5.66 -18.87
CA ARG A 24 -3.76 5.95 -18.60
C ARG A 24 -4.05 6.10 -17.11
N VAL A 25 -3.63 5.14 -16.27
CA VAL A 25 -3.85 5.20 -14.81
C VAL A 25 -3.24 6.48 -14.21
N GLU A 26 -2.00 6.78 -14.56
CA GLU A 26 -1.30 7.96 -14.04
C GLU A 26 -1.95 9.27 -14.49
N ASN A 27 -2.46 9.31 -15.73
CA ASN A 27 -3.21 10.46 -16.25
C ASN A 27 -4.57 10.62 -15.58
N ASP A 28 -5.34 9.53 -15.46
CA ASP A 28 -6.71 9.54 -14.92
C ASP A 28 -6.72 9.97 -13.44
N HIS A 29 -5.69 9.58 -12.67
CA HIS A 29 -5.55 9.93 -11.26
C HIS A 29 -4.63 11.13 -11.00
N GLY A 30 -3.99 11.67 -12.05
CA GLY A 30 -3.08 12.80 -11.95
C GLY A 30 -1.88 12.56 -11.04
N ILE A 31 -1.37 11.32 -10.97
CA ILE A 31 -0.25 10.91 -10.12
C ILE A 31 0.73 10.03 -10.90
N ARG A 32 2.03 10.13 -10.60
CA ARG A 32 3.02 9.13 -11.06
C ARG A 32 3.26 8.10 -9.95
N LEU A 33 3.39 6.81 -10.26
CA LEU A 33 3.50 5.75 -9.27
C LEU A 33 4.91 5.15 -9.21
N PRO A 34 5.37 4.68 -8.03
CA PRO A 34 6.68 4.03 -7.87
C PRO A 34 6.82 2.79 -8.77
N ALA A 35 8.01 2.58 -9.33
CA ALA A 35 8.28 1.46 -10.23
C ALA A 35 8.15 0.10 -9.54
N ASP A 36 8.46 0.01 -8.24
CA ASP A 36 8.34 -1.24 -7.48
C ASP A 36 6.88 -1.64 -7.26
N TYR A 37 5.99 -0.68 -7.02
CA TYR A 37 4.56 -0.89 -6.98
C TYR A 37 4.00 -1.36 -8.31
N LYS A 38 4.37 -0.70 -9.41
CA LYS A 38 3.94 -1.10 -10.76
C LYS A 38 4.33 -2.56 -11.05
N ALA A 39 5.57 -2.92 -10.72
CA ALA A 39 6.07 -4.28 -10.88
C ALA A 39 5.35 -5.30 -9.97
N PHE A 40 4.92 -4.89 -8.77
CA PHE A 40 4.08 -5.73 -7.91
C PHE A 40 2.71 -5.97 -8.56
N ILE A 41 2.01 -4.91 -8.98
CA ILE A 41 0.66 -5.02 -9.57
C ILE A 41 0.69 -5.81 -10.87
N GLU A 42 1.66 -5.59 -11.74
CA GLU A 42 1.84 -6.39 -12.96
C GLU A 42 1.92 -7.88 -12.68
N ARG A 43 2.63 -8.26 -11.61
CA ARG A 43 2.87 -9.65 -11.27
C ARG A 43 1.77 -10.30 -10.46
N PHE A 44 1.25 -9.60 -9.46
CA PHE A 44 0.34 -10.11 -8.44
C PHE A 44 -1.10 -9.63 -8.63
N GLY A 45 -1.30 -8.41 -9.11
CA GLY A 45 -2.58 -7.70 -9.11
C GLY A 45 -3.08 -7.37 -7.70
N ALA A 46 -4.36 -7.01 -7.58
CA ALA A 46 -5.04 -6.96 -6.30
C ALA A 46 -5.05 -8.31 -5.59
N GLY A 47 -4.96 -8.29 -4.28
CA GLY A 47 -5.12 -9.50 -3.48
C GLY A 47 -4.77 -9.32 -2.02
N CYS A 48 -4.97 -10.40 -1.27
CA CYS A 48 -4.71 -10.48 0.16
C CYS A 48 -3.42 -11.26 0.42
N ILE A 49 -2.55 -10.68 1.25
CA ILE A 49 -1.32 -11.26 1.75
C ILE A 49 -1.59 -11.79 3.15
N ASP A 50 -1.31 -13.08 3.33
CA ASP A 50 -1.36 -13.78 4.62
C ASP A 50 -2.70 -13.60 5.35
N ASP A 51 -3.79 -13.57 4.56
CA ASP A 51 -5.18 -13.40 5.01
C ASP A 51 -5.37 -12.12 5.88
N PHE A 52 -4.53 -11.10 5.70
CA PHE A 52 -4.53 -9.89 6.53
C PHE A 52 -4.30 -8.57 5.77
N LEU A 53 -3.34 -8.51 4.85
CA LEU A 53 -2.95 -7.27 4.17
C LEU A 53 -3.46 -7.27 2.72
N TRP A 54 -4.34 -6.33 2.37
CA TRP A 54 -4.84 -6.16 1.01
C TRP A 54 -4.06 -5.10 0.25
N VAL A 55 -3.77 -5.40 -1.02
CA VAL A 55 -3.11 -4.47 -1.94
C VAL A 55 -4.14 -3.87 -2.89
N ILE A 56 -4.13 -2.54 -2.99
CA ILE A 56 -4.94 -1.75 -3.92
C ILE A 56 -4.33 -1.87 -5.32
N ASP A 57 -5.18 -2.03 -6.32
CA ASP A 57 -4.86 -2.19 -7.73
C ASP A 57 -5.68 -1.22 -8.58
N PRO A 58 -5.06 -0.25 -9.27
CA PRO A 58 -5.78 0.72 -10.07
C PRO A 58 -6.50 0.12 -11.29
N PHE A 59 -6.14 -1.10 -11.71
CA PHE A 59 -6.81 -1.79 -12.81
C PHE A 59 -8.00 -2.63 -12.35
N SER A 60 -8.23 -2.77 -11.04
CA SER A 60 -9.37 -3.49 -10.50
C SER A 60 -10.68 -2.73 -10.75
N SER A 61 -11.71 -3.46 -11.20
CA SER A 61 -13.07 -2.92 -11.31
C SER A 61 -13.78 -2.82 -9.96
N SER A 62 -13.22 -3.41 -8.90
CA SER A 62 -13.78 -3.34 -7.55
C SER A 62 -13.38 -2.03 -6.88
N ARG A 63 -14.38 -1.24 -6.48
CA ARG A 63 -14.18 0.04 -5.77
C ARG A 63 -13.50 -0.13 -4.41
N ASP A 64 -13.59 -1.33 -3.82
CA ASP A 64 -12.96 -1.65 -2.54
C ASP A 64 -11.46 -1.98 -2.65
N LEU A 65 -10.97 -2.20 -3.88
CA LEU A 65 -9.59 -2.62 -4.14
C LEU A 65 -8.92 -1.83 -5.27
N ASN A 66 -9.46 -0.66 -5.62
CA ASN A 66 -8.83 0.28 -6.54
C ASN A 66 -8.64 1.65 -5.86
N PHE A 67 -8.27 2.67 -6.62
CA PHE A 67 -8.03 3.99 -6.03
C PHE A 67 -9.29 4.67 -5.47
N ASP A 68 -10.51 4.25 -5.77
CA ASP A 68 -11.71 4.74 -5.07
C ASP A 68 -11.63 4.43 -3.55
N LYS A 69 -11.05 3.28 -3.16
CA LYS A 69 -10.79 2.95 -1.76
C LYS A 69 -9.76 3.91 -1.14
N GLY A 70 -8.74 4.28 -1.91
CA GLY A 70 -7.75 5.26 -1.51
C GLY A 70 -8.36 6.67 -1.36
N ASP A 71 -9.27 7.04 -2.24
CA ASP A 71 -9.99 8.30 -2.22
C ASP A 71 -10.85 8.41 -0.95
N TYR A 72 -11.58 7.34 -0.62
CA TYR A 72 -12.35 7.26 0.64
C TYR A 72 -11.48 7.52 1.88
N PHE A 73 -10.27 6.95 1.93
CA PHE A 73 -9.32 7.23 3.02
C PHE A 73 -8.91 8.71 3.03
N ARG A 74 -8.53 9.28 1.88
CA ARG A 74 -8.07 10.68 1.78
C ARG A 74 -9.18 11.67 2.15
N GLU A 75 -10.42 11.40 1.75
CA GLU A 75 -11.60 12.18 2.15
C GLU A 75 -11.85 12.11 3.66
N SER A 76 -11.81 10.90 4.23
CA SER A 76 -11.97 10.70 5.68
C SER A 76 -10.87 11.41 6.48
N TYR A 77 -9.62 11.32 6.02
CA TYR A 77 -8.48 12.05 6.61
C TYR A 77 -8.70 13.57 6.54
N ALA A 78 -9.22 14.09 5.43
CA ALA A 78 -9.48 15.53 5.28
C ALA A 78 -10.57 16.03 6.26
N VAL A 79 -11.61 15.22 6.51
CA VAL A 79 -12.63 15.53 7.53
C VAL A 79 -12.00 15.56 8.93
N MET A 80 -11.23 14.53 9.29
CA MET A 80 -10.56 14.47 10.59
C MET A 80 -9.56 15.62 10.77
N LYS A 81 -8.85 16.02 9.71
CA LYS A 81 -7.97 17.19 9.71
C LYS A 81 -8.71 18.50 9.95
N ALA A 82 -9.90 18.67 9.42
CA ALA A 82 -10.69 19.88 9.63
C ALA A 82 -11.11 20.01 11.11
N GLU A 83 -11.35 18.90 11.79
CA GLU A 83 -11.74 18.85 13.19
C GLU A 83 -10.55 18.85 14.16
N PHE A 84 -9.49 18.11 13.83
CA PHE A 84 -8.30 17.86 14.65
C PHE A 84 -7.00 18.14 13.88
N PRO A 85 -6.73 19.40 13.48
CA PRO A 85 -5.62 19.74 12.59
C PRO A 85 -4.22 19.44 13.16
N SER A 86 -4.09 19.41 14.49
CA SER A 86 -2.82 19.07 15.15
C SER A 86 -2.50 17.58 15.06
N ASP A 87 -3.51 16.72 15.13
CA ASP A 87 -3.36 15.26 15.09
C ASP A 87 -3.27 14.74 13.65
N TYR A 88 -3.81 15.50 12.68
CA TYR A 88 -3.83 15.17 11.25
C TYR A 88 -3.07 16.23 10.42
N PRO A 89 -1.73 16.31 10.56
CA PRO A 89 -0.95 17.43 10.03
C PRO A 89 -0.73 17.38 8.50
N ARG A 90 -0.85 16.21 7.87
CA ARG A 90 -0.49 16.03 6.45
C ARG A 90 -1.42 16.81 5.52
N PRO A 91 -0.92 17.43 4.45
CA PRO A 91 -1.79 18.18 3.54
C PRO A 91 -2.59 17.22 2.63
N GLY A 92 -3.65 17.75 2.00
CA GLY A 92 -4.39 17.02 0.98
C GLY A 92 -3.61 16.95 -0.34
N TYR A 93 -3.75 15.85 -1.08
CA TYR A 93 -3.20 15.72 -2.43
C TYR A 93 -3.80 16.79 -3.37
N PRO A 94 -3.02 17.46 -4.25
CA PRO A 94 -1.68 17.11 -4.72
C PRO A 94 -0.51 17.82 -4.00
N ALA A 95 -0.72 18.38 -2.81
CA ALA A 95 0.38 19.05 -2.10
C ALA A 95 1.48 18.05 -1.67
N GLU A 96 2.74 18.50 -1.67
CA GLU A 96 3.86 17.68 -1.18
C GLU A 96 3.66 17.26 0.28
N GLY A 97 3.98 16.01 0.56
CA GLY A 97 3.78 15.37 1.86
C GLY A 97 2.39 14.77 2.06
N ALA A 98 1.50 14.85 1.06
CA ALA A 98 0.19 14.20 1.12
C ALA A 98 0.30 12.67 1.12
N PHE A 99 -0.73 12.02 1.65
CA PHE A 99 -0.85 10.57 1.61
C PHE A 99 -1.41 10.07 0.27
N TRP A 100 -0.86 8.97 -0.22
CA TRP A 100 -1.44 8.17 -1.29
C TRP A 100 -1.55 6.69 -0.86
N PRO A 101 -2.75 6.17 -0.60
CA PRO A 101 -2.95 4.78 -0.18
C PRO A 101 -2.62 3.77 -1.26
N TRP A 102 -2.05 2.63 -0.85
CA TRP A 102 -1.76 1.50 -1.74
C TRP A 102 -2.10 0.14 -1.14
N GLY A 103 -2.44 0.09 0.15
CA GLY A 103 -2.90 -1.11 0.80
C GLY A 103 -3.63 -0.81 2.11
N PHE A 104 -4.29 -1.82 2.65
CA PHE A 104 -4.97 -1.74 3.93
C PHE A 104 -4.99 -3.11 4.62
N THR A 105 -5.12 -3.11 5.93
CA THR A 105 -5.24 -4.35 6.70
C THR A 105 -6.70 -4.69 6.99
N GLU A 106 -6.96 -5.94 7.38
CA GLU A 106 -8.26 -6.37 7.92
C GLU A 106 -8.69 -5.60 9.17
N ASN A 107 -7.74 -5.02 9.91
CA ASN A 107 -8.03 -4.22 11.11
C ASN A 107 -8.30 -2.74 10.78
N GLY A 108 -8.12 -2.32 9.52
CA GLY A 108 -8.42 -0.96 9.06
C GLY A 108 -7.22 -0.02 9.00
N GLU A 109 -6.01 -0.48 9.37
CA GLU A 109 -4.80 0.32 9.13
C GLU A 109 -4.57 0.50 7.63
N THR A 110 -4.09 1.69 7.24
CA THR A 110 -3.84 2.00 5.84
C THR A 110 -2.35 2.13 5.59
N LEU A 111 -1.87 1.48 4.53
CA LEU A 111 -0.51 1.62 4.04
C LEU A 111 -0.51 2.70 2.96
N VAL A 112 0.27 3.75 3.19
CA VAL A 112 0.29 4.96 2.35
C VAL A 112 1.71 5.26 1.90
N TRP A 113 1.86 5.88 0.74
CA TRP A 113 3.07 6.63 0.39
C TRP A 113 2.95 8.07 0.88
N ILE A 114 4.08 8.64 1.27
CA ILE A 114 4.24 10.09 1.44
C ILE A 114 4.70 10.67 0.11
N VAL A 115 3.79 11.34 -0.61
CA VAL A 115 4.06 11.89 -1.94
C VAL A 115 4.98 13.10 -1.82
N LYS A 116 6.26 12.93 -2.14
CA LYS A 116 7.25 14.02 -2.08
C LYS A 116 8.37 13.79 -3.08
N GLY A 117 8.55 14.72 -4.03
CA GLY A 117 9.52 14.57 -5.10
C GLY A 117 9.19 13.41 -6.06
N GLU A 118 10.22 12.72 -6.55
CA GLU A 118 10.06 11.66 -7.55
C GLU A 118 9.47 10.36 -6.95
N PRO A 119 8.59 9.64 -7.67
CA PRO A 119 7.88 8.46 -7.15
C PRO A 119 8.75 7.40 -6.47
N ASP A 120 9.89 7.05 -7.07
CA ASP A 120 10.78 6.02 -6.52
C ASP A 120 11.50 6.44 -5.22
N SER A 121 11.38 7.70 -4.82
CA SER A 121 11.92 8.24 -3.56
C SER A 121 10.88 8.35 -2.45
N TRP A 122 9.61 8.02 -2.73
CA TRP A 122 8.56 8.12 -1.72
C TRP A 122 8.75 7.08 -0.62
N SER A 123 8.57 7.52 0.62
CA SER A 123 8.56 6.64 1.79
C SER A 123 7.17 6.06 2.01
N VAL A 124 7.11 4.84 2.51
CA VAL A 124 5.88 4.25 3.04
C VAL A 124 5.65 4.72 4.48
N ALA A 125 4.40 4.97 4.85
CA ALA A 125 3.96 5.04 6.22
C ALA A 125 2.82 4.06 6.48
N LEU A 126 2.75 3.54 7.70
CA LEU A 126 1.58 2.85 8.24
C LEU A 126 0.73 3.89 8.97
N HIS A 127 -0.54 4.01 8.64
CA HIS A 127 -1.47 4.93 9.29
C HIS A 127 -2.48 4.13 10.11
N SER A 128 -2.49 4.38 11.42
CA SER A 128 -3.43 3.76 12.36
C SER A 128 -4.87 4.18 12.06
N VAL A 129 -5.81 3.25 12.17
CA VAL A 129 -7.24 3.59 12.14
C VAL A 129 -7.64 4.37 13.40
N ASP A 130 -6.99 4.08 14.52
CA ASP A 130 -7.21 4.73 15.80
C ASP A 130 -6.22 5.89 15.97
N GLN A 131 -6.74 7.10 16.18
CA GLN A 131 -6.00 8.30 16.59
C GLN A 131 -5.04 8.88 15.53
N GLY A 132 -5.03 8.38 14.29
CA GLY A 132 -4.29 8.99 13.18
C GLY A 132 -2.76 8.89 13.28
N GLU A 133 -2.26 8.01 14.15
CA GLU A 133 -0.81 7.80 14.30
C GLU A 133 -0.18 7.30 12.99
N GLU A 134 1.04 7.76 12.71
CA GLU A 134 1.83 7.35 11.55
C GLU A 134 3.16 6.70 11.97
N TYR A 135 3.50 5.57 11.33
CA TYR A 135 4.82 4.93 11.48
C TYR A 135 5.54 4.96 10.13
N LEU A 136 6.51 5.87 10.01
CA LEU A 136 7.25 6.13 8.77
C LEU A 136 8.40 5.14 8.55
N ILE A 137 8.49 4.60 7.34
CA ILE A 137 9.52 3.64 6.93
C ILE A 137 10.09 4.13 5.60
N ALA A 138 11.36 4.50 5.61
CA ALA A 138 12.05 5.06 4.44
C ALA A 138 12.40 3.97 3.40
N CYS A 139 11.37 3.42 2.75
CA CYS A 139 11.49 2.43 1.68
C CYS A 139 10.25 2.42 0.77
N GLY A 140 10.37 1.74 -0.38
CA GLY A 140 9.24 1.43 -1.27
C GLY A 140 8.33 0.30 -0.74
N CYS A 141 7.26 -0.01 -1.46
CA CYS A 141 6.27 -0.99 -0.99
C CYS A 141 6.80 -2.44 -1.02
N ILE A 142 7.59 -2.82 -2.04
CA ILE A 142 8.16 -4.18 -2.09
C ILE A 142 9.20 -4.37 -0.99
N GLU A 143 10.01 -3.34 -0.73
CA GLU A 143 10.99 -3.39 0.33
C GLU A 143 10.32 -3.48 1.71
N LEU A 144 9.24 -2.72 1.94
CA LEU A 144 8.42 -2.85 3.14
C LEU A 144 7.97 -4.29 3.34
N LEU A 145 7.34 -4.91 2.32
CA LEU A 145 6.86 -6.29 2.40
C LEU A 145 8.00 -7.26 2.73
N CYS A 146 9.18 -7.09 2.12
CA CYS A 146 10.34 -7.91 2.41
C CYS A 146 10.81 -7.76 3.87
N LYS A 147 10.85 -6.52 4.39
CA LYS A 147 11.23 -6.24 5.78
C LYS A 147 10.22 -6.82 6.77
N LEU A 148 8.91 -6.72 6.48
CA LEU A 148 7.85 -7.32 7.29
C LEU A 148 7.99 -8.84 7.34
N PHE A 149 8.15 -9.50 6.18
CA PHE A 149 8.35 -10.95 6.08
C PHE A 149 9.62 -11.46 6.77
N ARG A 150 10.67 -10.62 6.84
CA ARG A 150 11.89 -10.92 7.60
C ARG A 150 11.81 -10.54 9.07
N ARG A 151 10.68 -9.97 9.52
CA ARG A 151 10.50 -9.44 10.88
C ARG A 151 11.55 -8.39 11.26
N GLU A 152 11.95 -7.58 10.29
CA GLU A 152 12.89 -6.46 10.48
C GLU A 152 12.17 -5.16 10.91
N ILE A 153 10.84 -5.15 10.88
CA ILE A 153 10.00 -4.03 11.33
C ILE A 153 9.24 -4.46 12.57
N HIS A 154 9.41 -3.69 13.64
CA HIS A 154 8.61 -3.77 14.86
C HIS A 154 7.79 -2.48 14.95
N SER A 155 6.60 -2.52 14.35
CA SER A 155 5.65 -1.40 14.38
C SER A 155 4.73 -1.53 15.59
N CYS A 156 4.34 -0.41 16.19
CA CYS A 156 3.26 -0.36 17.19
C CYS A 156 1.87 -0.35 16.56
N ILE A 157 1.78 -0.15 15.24
CA ILE A 157 0.52 -0.04 14.49
C ILE A 157 0.06 -1.42 13.98
N LEU A 158 0.99 -2.26 13.49
CA LEU A 158 0.64 -3.60 13.03
C LEU A 158 0.66 -4.58 14.20
N PRO A 159 -0.26 -5.56 14.26
CA PRO A 159 -0.26 -6.56 15.32
C PRO A 159 0.99 -7.43 15.28
N GLU A 160 1.53 -7.81 16.43
CA GLU A 160 2.72 -8.68 16.54
C GLU A 160 2.58 -10.01 15.79
N GLY A 161 1.34 -10.49 15.64
CA GLY A 161 1.00 -11.72 14.93
C GLY A 161 1.16 -11.63 13.41
N PHE A 162 1.33 -10.44 12.83
CA PHE A 162 1.54 -10.24 11.40
C PHE A 162 3.02 -9.93 11.10
N PRO A 163 3.62 -10.56 10.08
CA PRO A 163 3.10 -11.73 9.35
C PRO A 163 2.99 -12.96 10.24
N SER A 164 2.14 -13.91 9.87
CA SER A 164 1.84 -15.12 10.63
C SER A 164 3.09 -15.95 10.89
N ALA A 165 3.19 -16.53 12.10
CA ALA A 165 4.33 -17.37 12.49
C ALA A 165 4.43 -18.68 11.69
N ARG A 166 3.37 -19.05 10.94
CA ARG A 166 3.30 -20.30 10.18
C ARG A 166 3.90 -20.20 8.77
N GLY A 167 4.11 -19.00 8.23
CA GLY A 167 4.17 -18.77 6.79
C GLY A 167 5.54 -18.42 6.19
N VAL A 168 6.32 -19.41 5.76
CA VAL A 168 7.24 -19.21 4.62
C VAL A 168 7.17 -20.45 3.71
N PRO A 169 6.81 -20.31 2.43
CA PRO A 169 6.31 -19.08 1.81
C PRO A 169 5.00 -18.58 2.43
N TYR A 170 4.84 -17.26 2.54
CA TYR A 170 3.58 -16.58 2.83
C TYR A 170 2.60 -16.79 1.69
N ARG A 171 1.31 -16.68 2.00
CA ARG A 171 0.23 -16.88 1.04
C ARG A 171 -0.20 -15.56 0.41
N PHE A 172 -0.32 -15.54 -0.91
CA PHE A 172 -1.04 -14.50 -1.64
C PHE A 172 -2.33 -15.10 -2.20
N VAL A 173 -3.46 -14.43 -1.97
CA VAL A 173 -4.76 -14.78 -2.52
C VAL A 173 -5.19 -13.68 -3.48
N PRO A 174 -5.11 -13.89 -4.81
CA PRO A 174 -5.55 -12.90 -5.78
C PRO A 174 -7.03 -12.57 -5.61
N PHE A 175 -7.36 -11.30 -5.75
CA PHE A 175 -8.74 -10.88 -5.93
C PHE A 175 -9.15 -11.13 -7.39
N LYS A 176 -10.36 -11.68 -7.60
CA LYS A 176 -10.88 -12.03 -8.93
C LYS A 176 -11.94 -11.06 -9.39
#